data_AF-A0A7R9A9A9-F1
#
_entry.id   AF-A0A7R9A9A9-F1
#
_cell.length_a   1.000
_cell.length_b   1.000
_cell.length_c   1.000
_cell.angle_alpha   90.00
_cell.angle_beta   90.00
_cell.angle_gamma   90.00
#
_symmetry.space_group_name_H-M   'P 1'
#
loop_
_entity.id
_entity.type
_entity.pdbx_description
1 polymer ?
#
loop_
_entity_poly.entity_id
_entity_poly.type
_entity_poly.pdbx_seq_one_letter_code
_entity_poly.pdbx_strand_id
1 'polypeptide(L)'
;MHLIEEAMVDVEVGNSWGYVHVPANFSVALMDRFLYAAEASNETIDMSTIDVRLDMTNQQVAFIVSREILKAFHSFFKALVVDYGYSSELASIPVKFGPPIHGVQEPLFTEYVAPGIMVMIIFYMALGLTAMAFVLERKQGLLQRSYVAGVTNVEVMVAYLATQILVMTVQITFTLVFLLAVFHVPNRGSIELVILVAFLQGLCGMAFVTGSLGAEFPTNAPPNPIHHRGC
;
A
#
# COMPACT_ATOMS: atom_id res chain seq x y z
N MET A 1 -38.63 -7.11 9.89
CA MET A 1 -38.16 -6.00 10.75
C MET A 1 -37.14 -6.48 11.78
N HIS A 2 -37.51 -7.37 12.72
CA HIS A 2 -36.58 -7.82 13.79
C HIS A 2 -35.22 -8.37 13.34
N LEU A 3 -35.16 -9.12 12.24
CA LEU A 3 -33.91 -9.70 11.73
C LEU A 3 -32.91 -8.63 11.21
N ILE A 4 -33.40 -7.48 10.73
CA ILE A 4 -32.54 -6.42 10.20
C ILE A 4 -31.92 -5.62 11.34
N GLU A 5 -32.70 -5.38 12.41
CA GLU A 5 -32.19 -4.70 13.60
C GLU A 5 -31.15 -5.56 14.33
N GLU A 6 -31.38 -6.86 14.46
CA GLU A 6 -30.41 -7.79 15.03
C GLU A 6 -29.10 -7.83 14.21
N ALA A 7 -29.21 -7.91 12.88
CA ALA A 7 -28.04 -7.86 11.99
C ALA A 7 -27.30 -6.53 12.07
N MET A 8 -27.99 -5.42 12.32
CA MET A 8 -27.37 -4.10 12.49
C MET A 8 -26.58 -4.03 13.79
N VAL A 9 -27.16 -4.50 14.89
CA VAL A 9 -26.48 -4.56 16.19
C VAL A 9 -25.23 -5.45 16.11
N ASP A 10 -25.28 -6.55 15.37
CA ASP A 10 -24.13 -7.45 15.21
C ASP A 10 -22.95 -6.79 14.44
N VAL A 11 -23.27 -5.92 13.47
CA VAL A 11 -22.27 -5.09 12.77
C VAL A 11 -21.74 -3.99 13.70
N GLU A 12 -22.58 -3.35 14.50
CA GLU A 12 -22.15 -2.32 15.46
C GLU A 12 -21.23 -2.87 16.56
N VAL A 13 -21.47 -4.10 17.01
CA VAL A 13 -20.62 -4.80 17.98
C VAL A 13 -19.31 -5.30 17.35
N GLY A 14 -19.22 -5.32 16.02
CA GLY A 14 -18.03 -5.71 15.27
C GLY A 14 -17.87 -7.22 15.03
N ASN A 15 -18.93 -8.01 15.24
CA ASN A 15 -18.93 -9.44 14.91
C ASN A 15 -19.02 -9.68 13.39
N SER A 16 -19.66 -8.76 12.67
CA SER A 16 -19.90 -8.83 11.23
C SER A 16 -19.41 -7.56 10.52
N TRP A 17 -18.85 -7.70 9.30
CA TRP A 17 -18.41 -6.54 8.48
C TRP A 17 -19.52 -5.87 7.68
N GLY A 18 -20.76 -6.37 7.79
CA GLY A 18 -21.92 -5.86 7.09
C GLY A 18 -23.03 -6.89 7.01
N TYR A 19 -24.20 -6.46 6.54
CA TYR A 19 -25.33 -7.34 6.26
C TYR A 19 -25.92 -7.08 4.87
N VAL A 20 -26.53 -8.12 4.32
CA VAL A 20 -27.26 -8.09 3.05
C VAL A 20 -28.66 -8.60 3.32
N HIS A 21 -29.67 -7.78 3.02
CA HIS A 21 -31.07 -8.14 3.14
C HIS A 21 -31.68 -8.29 1.75
N VAL A 22 -32.11 -9.51 1.43
CA VAL A 22 -32.81 -9.85 0.19
C VAL A 22 -34.29 -10.03 0.51
N PRO A 23 -35.19 -9.22 -0.07
CA PRO A 23 -36.63 -9.35 0.15
C PRO A 23 -37.18 -10.71 -0.30
N ALA A 24 -38.31 -11.12 0.29
CA ALA A 24 -39.06 -12.26 -0.22
C ALA A 24 -39.60 -11.97 -1.63
N ASN A 25 -39.69 -12.98 -2.49
CA ASN A 25 -40.12 -12.88 -3.90
C ASN A 25 -39.26 -11.97 -4.79
N PHE A 26 -38.01 -11.70 -4.39
CA PHE A 26 -37.06 -10.86 -5.11
C PHE A 26 -36.94 -11.19 -6.61
N SER A 27 -36.81 -12.47 -6.97
CA SER A 27 -36.61 -12.88 -8.37
C SER A 27 -37.77 -12.47 -9.29
N VAL A 28 -39.00 -12.63 -8.82
CA VAL A 28 -40.20 -12.28 -9.60
C VAL A 28 -40.32 -10.76 -9.72
N ALA A 29 -40.21 -10.05 -8.59
CA ALA A 29 -40.29 -8.59 -8.56
C ALA A 29 -39.17 -7.92 -9.39
N LEU A 30 -37.97 -8.51 -9.41
CA LEU A 30 -36.86 -8.03 -10.23
C LEU A 30 -37.15 -8.15 -11.73
N MET A 31 -37.77 -9.26 -12.14
CA MET A 31 -38.13 -9.46 -13.55
C MET A 31 -39.27 -8.54 -13.98
N ASP A 32 -40.28 -8.38 -13.13
CA ASP A 32 -41.38 -7.44 -13.37
C ASP A 32 -40.87 -6.00 -13.49
N ARG A 33 -39.93 -5.61 -12.62
CA ARG A 33 -39.24 -4.30 -12.72
C ARG A 33 -38.43 -4.17 -14.00
N PHE A 34 -37.80 -5.23 -14.49
CA PHE A 34 -37.01 -5.19 -15.72
C PHE A 34 -37.90 -5.07 -16.97
N LEU A 35 -39.00 -5.83 -17.04
CA LEU A 35 -39.91 -5.84 -18.19
C LEU A 35 -40.84 -4.62 -18.22
N TYR A 36 -41.33 -4.20 -17.05
CA TYR A 36 -42.31 -3.12 -16.89
C TYR A 36 -41.72 -1.90 -16.18
N ALA A 37 -40.48 -1.55 -16.52
CA ALA A 37 -39.72 -0.50 -15.84
C ALA A 37 -40.44 0.86 -15.75
N ALA A 38 -41.28 1.20 -16.74
CA ALA A 38 -42.03 2.46 -16.78
C ALA A 38 -43.31 2.45 -15.91
N GLU A 39 -43.82 1.27 -15.55
CA GLU A 39 -45.10 1.09 -14.85
C GLU A 39 -44.94 0.42 -13.48
N ALA A 40 -43.71 0.18 -13.04
CA ALA A 40 -43.42 -0.51 -11.78
C ALA A 40 -44.00 0.25 -10.58
N SER A 41 -44.78 -0.44 -9.75
CA SER A 41 -45.29 0.10 -8.48
C SER A 41 -44.17 0.27 -7.45
N ASN A 42 -44.33 1.20 -6.51
CA ASN A 42 -43.36 1.40 -5.43
C ASN A 42 -43.10 0.11 -4.64
N GLU A 43 -44.12 -0.71 -4.42
CA GLU A 43 -43.98 -2.02 -3.76
C GLU A 43 -43.10 -3.00 -4.56
N THR A 44 -43.21 -2.98 -5.89
CA THR A 44 -42.35 -3.81 -6.76
C THR A 44 -40.91 -3.33 -6.72
N ILE A 45 -40.69 -2.02 -6.61
CA ILE A 45 -39.35 -1.42 -6.47
C ILE A 45 -38.72 -1.82 -5.14
N ASP A 46 -39.47 -1.78 -4.04
CA ASP A 46 -38.98 -2.16 -2.72
C ASP A 46 -38.68 -3.67 -2.65
N MET A 47 -39.56 -4.53 -3.18
CA MET A 47 -39.34 -5.98 -3.22
C MET A 47 -38.20 -6.41 -4.16
N SER A 48 -37.83 -5.58 -5.14
CA SER A 48 -36.74 -5.83 -6.09
C SER A 48 -35.43 -5.12 -5.74
N THR A 49 -35.34 -4.48 -4.57
CA THR A 49 -34.14 -3.78 -4.12
C THR A 49 -33.46 -4.57 -3.00
N ILE A 50 -32.18 -4.90 -3.18
CA ILE A 50 -31.36 -5.54 -2.13
C ILE A 50 -30.77 -4.43 -1.26
N ASP A 51 -31.03 -4.49 0.05
CA ASP A 51 -30.43 -3.58 1.01
C ASP A 51 -29.09 -4.13 1.49
N VAL A 52 -28.02 -3.41 1.19
CA VAL A 52 -26.65 -3.75 1.63
C VAL A 52 -26.14 -2.65 2.54
N ARG A 53 -25.75 -3.00 3.77
CA ARG A 53 -25.03 -2.08 4.66
C ARG A 53 -23.74 -2.74 5.10
N LEU A 54 -22.63 -2.07 4.80
CA LEU A 54 -21.28 -2.54 5.12
C LEU A 54 -20.64 -1.58 6.12
N ASP A 55 -19.77 -2.13 6.96
CA ASP A 55 -18.88 -1.33 7.81
C ASP A 55 -17.84 -0.62 6.94
N MET A 56 -17.92 0.71 6.89
CA MET A 56 -17.01 1.57 6.14
C MET A 56 -15.72 1.90 6.89
N THR A 57 -15.57 1.47 8.15
CA THR A 57 -14.34 1.65 8.94
C THR A 57 -13.16 0.95 8.27
N ASN A 58 -13.41 -0.17 7.58
CA ASN A 58 -12.44 -0.82 6.69
C ASN A 58 -12.85 -0.63 5.21
N GLN A 59 -12.45 0.49 4.64
CA GLN A 59 -12.76 0.84 3.25
C GLN A 59 -12.28 -0.21 2.23
N GLN A 60 -11.15 -0.88 2.47
CA GLN A 60 -10.63 -1.90 1.55
C GLN A 60 -11.53 -3.13 1.51
N VAL A 61 -11.93 -3.64 2.68
CA VAL A 61 -12.85 -4.78 2.78
C VAL A 61 -14.22 -4.41 2.21
N ALA A 62 -14.76 -3.25 2.60
CA ALA A 62 -16.05 -2.79 2.12
C ALA A 62 -16.10 -2.63 0.58
N PHE A 63 -15.02 -2.12 -0.02
CA PHE A 63 -14.89 -1.99 -1.46
C PHE A 63 -14.87 -3.35 -2.16
N ILE A 64 -14.07 -4.31 -1.67
CA ILE A 64 -14.00 -5.66 -2.23
C ILE A 64 -15.36 -6.36 -2.11
N VAL A 65 -15.99 -6.32 -0.94
CA VAL A 65 -17.30 -6.94 -0.70
C VAL A 65 -18.36 -6.34 -1.62
N SER A 66 -18.42 -5.02 -1.76
CA SER A 66 -19.37 -4.34 -2.65
C SER A 66 -19.20 -4.78 -4.11
N ARG A 67 -17.95 -4.89 -4.58
CA ARG A 67 -17.62 -5.32 -5.94
C ARG A 67 -18.06 -6.77 -6.18
N GLU A 68 -17.79 -7.68 -5.24
CA GLU A 68 -18.20 -9.07 -5.35
C GLU A 68 -19.72 -9.24 -5.29
N ILE A 69 -20.43 -8.47 -4.46
CA ILE A 69 -21.89 -8.45 -4.43
C ILE A 69 -22.45 -8.02 -5.80
N LEU A 70 -21.92 -6.96 -6.40
CA LEU A 70 -22.35 -6.50 -7.72
C LEU A 70 -22.06 -7.54 -8.82
N LYS A 71 -20.91 -8.21 -8.76
CA LYS A 71 -20.53 -9.27 -9.70
C LYS A 71 -21.44 -10.51 -9.55
N ALA A 72 -21.75 -10.89 -8.32
CA ALA A 72 -22.68 -11.98 -8.00
C ALA A 72 -24.09 -11.65 -8.46
N PHE A 73 -24.56 -10.42 -8.20
CA PHE A 73 -25.86 -9.94 -8.64
C PHE A 73 -25.97 -9.95 -10.18
N HIS A 74 -24.97 -9.45 -10.89
CA HIS A 74 -24.96 -9.49 -12.36
C HIS A 74 -24.99 -10.92 -12.90
N SER A 75 -24.25 -11.85 -12.28
CA SER A 75 -24.24 -13.26 -12.68
C SER A 75 -25.59 -13.93 -12.41
N PHE A 76 -26.21 -13.63 -11.27
CA PHE A 76 -27.56 -14.06 -10.92
C PHE A 76 -28.61 -13.53 -11.90
N PHE A 77 -28.59 -12.22 -12.19
CA PHE A 77 -29.54 -11.58 -13.10
C PHE A 77 -29.45 -12.18 -14.51
N LYS A 78 -28.22 -12.41 -14.99
CA LYS A 78 -27.98 -13.12 -16.26
C LYS A 78 -28.60 -14.51 -16.27
N ALA A 79 -28.46 -15.27 -15.18
CA ALA A 79 -29.06 -16.60 -15.06
C ALA A 79 -30.60 -16.54 -15.03
N LEU A 80 -31.17 -15.58 -14.29
CA LEU A 80 -32.61 -15.37 -14.19
C LEU A 80 -33.24 -15.03 -15.54
N VAL A 81 -32.64 -14.11 -16.29
CA VAL A 81 -33.15 -13.71 -17.61
C VAL A 81 -33.17 -14.88 -18.60
N VAL A 82 -32.18 -15.77 -18.52
CA VAL A 82 -32.13 -17.00 -19.33
C VAL A 82 -33.22 -17.99 -18.92
N ASP A 83 -33.48 -18.15 -17.62
CA ASP A 83 -34.52 -19.05 -17.10
C ASP A 83 -35.93 -18.66 -17.59
N TYR A 84 -36.18 -17.36 -17.72
CA TYR A 84 -37.42 -16.82 -18.30
C TYR A 84 -37.46 -16.85 -19.84
N GLY A 85 -36.43 -17.39 -20.51
CA GLY A 85 -36.41 -17.58 -21.97
C GLY A 85 -35.91 -16.40 -22.80
N TYR A 86 -35.34 -15.37 -22.16
CA TYR A 86 -34.77 -14.21 -22.83
C TYR A 86 -33.28 -14.40 -23.16
N SER A 87 -32.77 -13.65 -24.15
CA SER A 87 -31.35 -13.75 -24.50
C SER A 87 -30.48 -13.16 -23.40
N SER A 88 -29.37 -13.85 -23.13
CA SER A 88 -28.42 -13.44 -22.10
C SER A 88 -27.80 -12.04 -22.33
N GLU A 89 -27.88 -11.49 -23.54
CA GLU A 89 -27.37 -10.14 -23.84
C GLU A 89 -28.29 -9.02 -23.34
N LEU A 90 -29.61 -9.28 -23.17
CA LEU A 90 -30.55 -8.30 -22.58
C LEU A 90 -30.22 -7.99 -21.12
N ALA A 91 -29.69 -8.97 -20.40
CA ALA A 91 -29.27 -8.84 -19.01
C ALA A 91 -27.87 -8.22 -18.83
N SER A 92 -27.12 -8.10 -19.93
CA SER A 92 -25.74 -7.62 -19.85
C SER A 92 -25.72 -6.10 -19.74
N ILE A 93 -24.88 -5.59 -18.82
CA ILE A 93 -24.58 -4.15 -18.76
C ILE A 93 -24.03 -3.75 -20.13
N PRO A 94 -24.49 -2.64 -20.75
CA PRO A 94 -24.06 -2.20 -22.08
C PRO A 94 -22.63 -1.60 -22.06
N VAL A 95 -21.73 -2.22 -21.30
CA VAL A 95 -20.31 -1.88 -21.16
C VAL A 95 -19.54 -3.20 -21.25
N LYS A 96 -18.95 -3.47 -22.42
CA LYS A 96 -18.09 -4.63 -22.64
C LYS A 96 -16.66 -4.25 -22.25
N PHE A 97 -16.21 -4.73 -21.08
CA PHE A 97 -14.81 -4.65 -20.71
C PHE A 97 -14.02 -5.72 -21.47
N GLY A 98 -13.07 -5.30 -22.31
CA GLY A 98 -12.13 -6.20 -22.98
C GLY A 98 -11.09 -6.77 -22.01
N PRO A 99 -10.22 -7.69 -22.48
CA PRO A 99 -9.10 -8.16 -21.68
C PRO A 99 -8.18 -6.99 -21.28
N PRO A 100 -7.59 -7.02 -20.07
CA PRO A 100 -6.73 -5.94 -19.61
C PRO A 100 -5.50 -5.81 -20.52
N ILE A 101 -5.15 -4.56 -20.86
CA ILE A 101 -3.95 -4.27 -21.69
C ILE A 101 -2.67 -4.64 -20.91
N HIS A 102 -2.67 -4.41 -19.59
CA HIS A 102 -1.58 -4.78 -18.70
C HIS A 102 -2.13 -5.36 -17.38
N GLY A 103 -1.39 -6.31 -16.80
CA GLY A 103 -1.73 -6.92 -15.51
C GLY A 103 -2.63 -8.14 -15.63
N VAL A 104 -3.27 -8.47 -14.52
CA VAL A 104 -4.25 -9.57 -14.42
C VAL A 104 -5.64 -8.97 -14.20
N GLN A 105 -6.68 -9.68 -14.61
CA GLN A 105 -8.06 -9.19 -14.54
C GLN A 105 -8.53 -9.00 -13.09
N GLU A 106 -7.97 -9.77 -12.15
CA GLU A 106 -8.25 -9.69 -10.72
C GLU A 106 -6.93 -9.67 -9.93
N PRO A 107 -6.29 -8.49 -9.77
CA PRO A 107 -5.03 -8.40 -9.04
C PRO A 107 -5.26 -8.58 -7.55
N LEU A 108 -4.36 -9.32 -6.89
CA LEU A 108 -4.32 -9.34 -5.43
C LEU A 108 -3.80 -7.99 -4.92
N PHE A 109 -4.47 -7.46 -3.88
CA PHE A 109 -4.06 -6.21 -3.22
C PHE A 109 -2.59 -6.25 -2.77
N THR A 110 -2.12 -7.40 -2.29
CA THR A 110 -0.73 -7.60 -1.88
C THR A 110 0.27 -7.37 -3.01
N GLU A 111 -0.03 -7.82 -4.24
CA GLU A 111 0.86 -7.62 -5.39
C GLU A 111 0.97 -6.15 -5.79
N TYR A 112 -0.08 -5.37 -5.56
CA TYR A 112 -0.11 -3.93 -5.83
C TYR A 112 0.67 -3.13 -4.77
N VAL A 113 0.56 -3.50 -3.50
CA VAL A 113 1.13 -2.71 -2.38
C VAL A 113 2.57 -3.11 -2.05
N ALA A 114 2.95 -4.38 -2.23
CA ALA A 114 4.25 -4.90 -1.84
C ALA A 114 5.46 -4.10 -2.40
N PRO A 115 5.48 -3.69 -3.68
CA PRO A 115 6.60 -2.90 -4.21
C PRO A 115 6.76 -1.54 -3.53
N GLY A 116 5.65 -0.87 -3.19
CA GLY A 116 5.68 0.42 -2.49
C GLY A 116 6.24 0.29 -1.08
N ILE A 117 5.76 -0.70 -0.33
CA ILE A 117 6.27 -1.00 1.02
C ILE A 117 7.76 -1.37 0.97
N MET A 118 8.19 -2.14 -0.04
CA MET A 118 9.59 -2.51 -0.21
C MET A 118 10.51 -1.28 -0.27
N VAL A 119 10.17 -0.32 -1.14
CA VAL A 119 10.93 0.92 -1.33
C VAL A 119 10.94 1.78 -0.04
N MET A 120 9.82 1.81 0.69
CA MET A 120 9.74 2.49 1.99
C MET A 120 10.66 1.86 3.04
N ILE A 121 10.64 0.53 3.18
CA ILE A 121 11.50 -0.18 4.14
C ILE A 121 12.97 0.09 3.82
N ILE A 122 13.35 0.05 2.53
CA ILE A 122 14.73 0.29 2.12
C ILE A 122 15.18 1.69 2.51
N PHE A 123 14.34 2.70 2.24
CA PHE A 123 14.60 4.08 2.61
C PHE A 123 14.78 4.27 4.11
N TYR A 124 13.84 3.77 4.93
CA TYR A 124 13.88 3.98 6.38
C TYR A 124 15.03 3.24 7.07
N MET A 125 15.36 2.04 6.59
CA MET A 125 16.51 1.29 7.12
C MET A 125 17.83 1.96 6.76
N ALA A 126 18.00 2.43 5.53
CA ALA A 126 19.20 3.17 5.12
C ALA A 126 19.36 4.47 5.94
N LEU A 127 18.26 5.21 6.13
CA LEU A 127 18.20 6.40 6.97
C LEU A 127 18.57 6.07 8.43
N GLY A 128 17.94 5.06 9.01
CA GLY A 128 18.14 4.66 10.40
C GLY A 128 19.55 4.16 10.69
N LEU A 129 20.09 3.30 9.83
CA LEU A 129 21.45 2.77 9.98
C LEU A 129 22.51 3.86 9.87
N THR A 130 22.33 4.80 8.94
CA THR A 130 23.26 5.93 8.76
C THR A 130 23.22 6.88 9.96
N ALA A 131 22.02 7.26 10.41
CA ALA A 131 21.86 8.11 11.58
C ALA A 131 22.40 7.46 12.86
N MET A 132 22.15 6.15 13.04
CA MET A 132 22.65 5.39 14.20
C MET A 132 24.17 5.30 14.21
N ALA A 133 24.80 5.04 13.06
CA ALA A 133 26.25 5.00 12.95
C ALA A 133 26.88 6.34 13.32
N PHE A 134 26.30 7.44 12.82
CA PHE A 134 26.73 8.79 13.16
C PHE A 134 26.60 9.12 14.65
N VAL A 135 25.45 8.80 15.26
CA VAL A 135 25.22 9.02 16.69
C VAL A 135 26.21 8.22 17.53
N LEU A 136 26.53 6.99 17.12
CA LEU A 136 27.49 6.15 17.82
C LEU A 136 28.89 6.76 17.84
N GLU A 137 29.38 7.25 16.69
CA GLU A 137 30.69 7.91 16.63
C GLU A 137 30.73 9.21 17.45
N ARG A 138 29.63 9.97 17.44
CA ARG A 138 29.49 11.18 18.27
C ARG A 138 29.53 10.84 19.76
N LYS A 139 28.84 9.77 20.18
CA LYS A 139 28.85 9.28 21.58
C LYS A 139 30.22 8.79 22.02
N GLN A 140 30.99 8.17 21.13
CA GLN A 140 32.33 7.68 21.41
C GLN A 140 33.40 8.79 21.38
N GLY A 141 33.04 10.01 20.98
CA GLY A 141 33.98 11.13 20.85
C GLY A 141 35.00 10.97 19.71
N LEU A 142 34.83 9.96 18.85
CA LEU A 142 35.72 9.70 17.72
C LEU A 142 35.77 10.90 16.77
N LEU A 143 34.62 11.53 16.56
CA LEU A 143 34.47 12.66 15.66
C LEU A 143 35.27 13.89 16.14
N GLN A 144 35.31 14.15 17.45
CA GLN A 144 36.13 15.23 18.01
C GLN A 144 37.63 14.92 17.91
N ARG A 145 38.02 13.65 18.10
CA ARG A 145 39.43 13.23 17.98
C ARG A 145 39.93 13.31 16.55
N SER A 146 39.12 12.90 15.57
CA SER A 146 39.43 13.02 14.15
C SER A 146 39.56 14.48 13.72
N TYR A 147 38.73 15.38 14.27
CA TYR A 147 38.82 16.82 14.00
C TYR A 147 40.13 17.42 14.52
N VAL A 148 40.57 17.03 15.73
CA VAL A 148 41.87 17.46 16.29
C VAL A 148 43.05 16.91 15.48
N ALA A 149 42.90 15.76 14.81
CA ALA A 149 43.88 15.20 13.89
C ALA A 149 43.92 15.91 12.52
N GLY A 150 43.08 16.94 12.30
CA GLY A 150 43.03 17.71 11.06
C GLY A 150 42.18 17.08 9.95
N VAL A 151 41.38 16.05 10.26
CA VAL A 151 40.47 15.43 9.29
C VAL A 151 39.31 16.37 8.98
N THR A 152 39.02 16.57 7.70
CA THR A 152 37.94 17.45 7.27
C THR A 152 36.59 16.76 7.37
N ASN A 153 35.51 17.53 7.62
CA ASN A 153 34.15 16.98 7.71
C ASN A 153 33.72 16.25 6.41
N VAL A 154 34.23 16.68 5.25
CA VAL A 154 33.93 16.07 3.95
C VAL A 154 34.53 14.67 3.84
N GLU A 155 35.77 14.47 4.31
CA GLU A 155 36.42 13.15 4.31
C GLU A 155 35.65 12.14 5.17
N VAL A 156 35.17 12.58 6.33
CA VAL A 156 34.33 11.74 7.21
C VAL A 156 33.02 11.36 6.52
N MET A 157 32.36 12.31 5.87
CA MET A 157 31.12 12.04 5.12
C MET A 157 31.32 11.05 3.97
N VAL A 158 32.44 11.13 3.26
CA VAL A 158 32.78 10.18 2.19
C VAL A 158 33.02 8.77 2.75
N ALA A 159 33.66 8.65 3.92
CA ALA A 159 33.86 7.36 4.58
C ALA A 159 32.53 6.71 4.99
N TYR A 160 31.57 7.49 5.50
CA TYR A 160 30.22 7.01 5.78
C TYR A 160 29.49 6.57 4.52
N LEU A 161 29.58 7.35 3.44
CA LEU A 161 28.94 7.01 2.18
C LEU A 161 29.50 5.71 1.60
N ALA A 162 30.83 5.51 1.67
CA ALA A 162 31.48 4.29 1.21
C ALA A 162 31.07 3.05 2.03
N THR A 163 31.06 3.15 3.36
CA THR A 163 30.67 2.04 4.24
C THR A 163 29.19 1.69 4.10
N GLN A 164 28.32 2.69 3.95
CA GLN A 164 26.89 2.46 3.79
C GLN A 164 26.51 1.85 2.43
N ILE A 165 27.27 2.08 1.35
CA ILE A 165 27.04 1.39 0.06
C ILE A 165 27.14 -0.15 0.21
N LEU A 166 28.07 -0.63 1.04
CA LEU A 166 28.20 -2.07 1.32
C LEU A 166 27.03 -2.60 2.14
N VAL A 167 26.56 -1.84 3.12
CA VAL A 167 25.41 -2.23 3.95
C VAL A 167 24.13 -2.25 3.11
N MET A 168 23.92 -1.24 2.27
CA MET A 168 22.78 -1.14 1.37
C MET A 168 22.70 -2.30 0.39
N THR A 169 23.83 -2.73 -0.19
CA THR A 169 23.83 -3.86 -1.13
C THR A 169 23.38 -5.15 -0.46
N VAL A 170 23.83 -5.43 0.77
CA VAL A 170 23.36 -6.57 1.56
C VAL A 170 21.86 -6.45 1.87
N GLN A 171 21.40 -5.26 2.26
CA GLN A 171 20.01 -5.01 2.62
C GLN A 171 19.05 -5.16 1.43
N ILE A 172 19.41 -4.64 0.25
CA ILE A 172 18.62 -4.77 -0.99
C ILE A 172 18.53 -6.24 -1.37
N THR A 173 19.64 -6.98 -1.29
CA THR A 173 19.67 -8.41 -1.61
C THR A 173 18.74 -9.19 -0.69
N PHE A 174 18.81 -8.96 0.63
CA PHE A 174 17.94 -9.61 1.60
C PHE A 174 16.45 -9.30 1.36
N THR A 175 16.14 -8.04 1.07
CA THR A 175 14.77 -7.58 0.81
C THR A 175 14.19 -8.20 -0.46
N LEU A 176 15.00 -8.31 -1.52
CA LEU A 176 14.61 -8.94 -2.78
C LEU A 176 14.35 -10.44 -2.60
N VAL A 177 15.21 -11.13 -1.85
CA VAL A 177 15.02 -12.56 -1.50
C VAL A 177 13.71 -12.74 -0.74
N PHE A 178 13.43 -11.91 0.26
CA PHE A 178 12.20 -12.00 1.03
C PHE A 178 10.96 -11.81 0.16
N LEU A 179 11.00 -10.84 -0.77
CA LEU A 179 9.85 -10.53 -1.63
C LEU A 179 9.57 -11.62 -2.67
N LEU A 180 10.62 -12.22 -3.26
CA LEU A 180 10.47 -13.29 -4.24
C LEU A 180 10.18 -14.65 -3.60
N ALA A 181 10.84 -14.98 -2.48
CA ALA A 181 10.76 -16.31 -1.87
C ALA A 181 9.62 -16.45 -0.86
N VAL A 182 9.28 -15.39 -0.11
CA VAL A 182 8.26 -15.46 0.96
C VAL A 182 6.91 -14.97 0.45
N PHE A 183 6.88 -13.79 -0.17
CA PHE A 183 5.64 -13.19 -0.65
C PHE A 183 5.21 -13.66 -2.05
N HIS A 184 6.07 -14.45 -2.73
CA HIS A 184 5.81 -14.98 -4.08
C HIS A 184 5.29 -13.92 -5.08
N VAL A 185 5.76 -12.67 -4.94
CA VAL A 185 5.25 -11.57 -5.77
C VAL A 185 5.74 -11.80 -7.21
N PRO A 186 4.84 -11.88 -8.20
CA PRO A 186 5.21 -12.14 -9.57
C PRO A 186 5.96 -10.94 -10.15
N ASN A 187 7.29 -11.04 -10.27
CA ASN A 187 8.08 -10.04 -10.96
C ASN A 187 8.07 -10.31 -12.48
N ARG A 188 7.21 -9.58 -13.21
CA ARG A 188 7.11 -9.66 -14.68
C ARG A 188 8.04 -8.66 -15.41
N GLY A 189 8.84 -7.89 -14.67
CA GLY A 189 9.79 -6.92 -15.21
C GLY A 189 11.25 -7.37 -15.08
N SER A 190 12.18 -6.50 -15.46
CA SER A 190 13.61 -6.73 -15.24
C SER A 190 13.95 -6.57 -13.75
N ILE A 191 14.56 -7.59 -13.16
CA ILE A 191 15.08 -7.56 -11.79
C ILE A 191 16.13 -6.45 -11.63
N GLU A 192 16.89 -6.16 -12.70
CA GLU A 192 17.93 -5.12 -12.69
C GLU A 192 17.33 -3.73 -12.43
N LEU A 193 16.16 -3.43 -13.00
CA LEU A 193 15.47 -2.16 -12.75
C LEU A 193 15.01 -2.05 -11.31
N VAL A 194 14.56 -3.14 -10.71
CA VAL A 194 14.17 -3.18 -9.29
C VAL A 194 15.37 -2.88 -8.41
N ILE A 195 16.52 -3.50 -8.70
CA ILE A 195 17.77 -3.25 -7.97
C ILE A 195 18.22 -1.80 -8.15
N LEU A 196 18.14 -1.25 -9.37
CA LEU A 196 18.52 0.13 -9.65
C LEU A 196 17.65 1.13 -8.87
N VAL A 197 16.34 0.96 -8.89
CA VAL A 197 15.40 1.81 -8.15
C VAL A 197 15.62 1.69 -6.64
N ALA A 198 15.82 0.47 -6.14
CA ALA A 198 16.13 0.23 -4.73
C ALA A 198 17.45 0.90 -4.30
N PHE A 199 18.47 0.85 -5.16
CA PHE A 199 19.77 1.47 -4.91
C PHE A 199 19.67 3.00 -4.93
N LEU A 200 18.98 3.58 -5.92
CA LEU A 200 18.69 5.01 -5.98
C LEU A 200 17.92 5.49 -4.74
N GLN A 201 16.92 4.72 -4.29
CA GLN A 201 16.17 5.06 -3.08
C GLN A 201 17.05 5.04 -1.82
N GLY A 202 17.92 4.04 -1.69
CA GLY A 202 18.89 3.97 -0.60
C GLY A 202 19.83 5.18 -0.60
N LEU A 203 20.35 5.56 -1.78
CA LEU A 203 21.16 6.77 -1.95
C LEU A 203 20.40 8.04 -1.54
N CYS A 204 19.12 8.17 -1.89
CA CYS A 204 18.29 9.30 -1.46
C CYS A 204 18.12 9.34 0.06
N GLY A 205 17.89 8.20 0.72
CA GLY A 205 17.77 8.12 2.18
C GLY A 205 19.06 8.53 2.90
N MET A 206 20.21 8.09 2.41
CA MET A 206 21.50 8.49 2.96
C MET A 206 21.79 9.98 2.72
N ALA A 207 21.53 10.49 1.51
CA ALA A 207 21.75 11.89 1.18
C ALA A 207 20.89 12.83 2.05
N PHE A 208 19.67 12.40 2.38
CA PHE A 208 18.82 13.12 3.31
C PHE A 208 19.45 13.24 4.71
N VAL A 209 20.02 12.15 5.23
CA VAL A 209 20.68 12.12 6.55
C VAL A 209 21.99 12.89 6.55
N THR A 210 22.86 12.68 5.57
CA THR A 210 24.15 13.39 5.51
C THR A 210 23.95 14.88 5.28
N GLY A 211 22.95 15.28 4.49
CA GLY A 211 22.57 16.68 4.30
C GLY A 211 22.05 17.34 5.59
N SER A 212 21.18 16.67 6.34
CA SER A 212 20.65 17.21 7.59
C SER A 212 21.72 17.31 8.68
N LEU A 213 22.56 16.30 8.83
CA LEU A 213 23.67 16.31 9.78
C LEU A 213 24.78 17.30 9.39
N GLY A 214 25.02 17.50 8.10
CA GLY A 214 25.97 18.49 7.59
C GLY A 214 25.59 19.92 7.93
N ALA A 215 24.28 20.24 7.97
CA ALA A 215 23.79 21.56 8.36
C ALA A 215 23.99 21.87 9.85
N GLU A 216 24.11 20.84 10.71
CA GLU A 216 24.32 20.99 12.15
C GLU A 216 25.79 21.14 12.55
N PHE A 217 26.74 20.92 11.63
CA PHE A 217 28.15 21.19 11.87
C PHE A 217 28.48 22.66 11.62
N PRO A 218 28.87 23.43 12.65
CA PRO A 218 29.29 24.81 12.45
C PRO A 218 30.57 24.84 11.62
N THR A 219 30.46 25.36 10.40
CA THR A 219 31.61 25.88 9.65
C THR A 219 32.24 27.00 10.47
N ASN A 220 33.51 26.83 10.85
CA ASN A 220 34.37 27.80 11.56
C ASN A 220 34.41 27.67 13.09
N ALA A 221 35.13 26.67 13.60
CA ALA A 221 35.92 26.88 14.81
C ALA A 221 37.24 27.57 14.39
N PRO A 222 37.50 28.84 14.77
CA PRO A 222 38.81 29.44 14.54
C PRO A 222 39.90 28.64 15.27
N PRO A 223 41.14 28.62 14.76
CA PRO A 223 42.25 27.96 15.44
C PRO A 223 42.43 28.62 16.80
N ASN A 224 42.24 27.83 17.87
CA ASN A 224 42.51 28.28 19.22
C ASN A 224 44.00 28.71 19.28
N PRO A 225 44.32 29.98 19.59
CA PRO A 225 45.70 30.39 19.72
C PRO A 225 46.30 29.62 20.90
N ILE A 226 47.35 28.87 20.59
CA ILE A 226 48.18 28.17 21.56
C ILE A 226 48.67 29.22 22.56
N HIS A 227 48.07 29.23 23.75
CA HIS A 227 48.49 30.12 24.82
C HIS A 227 49.79 29.57 25.40
N HIS A 228 50.92 29.93 24.79
CA HIS A 228 52.17 30.02 25.52
C HIS A 228 52.01 31.13 26.55
N ARG A 229 51.78 30.76 27.82
CA ARG A 229 52.25 31.55 28.96
C ARG A 229 52.91 30.58 29.92
N GLY A 230 54.23 30.71 29.98
CA GLY A 230 55.01 30.14 31.06
C GLY A 230 54.63 30.79 32.38
N CYS A 231 54.67 29.98 33.42
CA CYS A 231 55.31 30.26 34.70
C CYS A 231 56.01 28.96 35.11
#